data_AF-A0A366FKQ8-F1
#
_entry.id   AF-A0A366FKQ8-F1
#
_cell.length_a   1.000
_cell.length_b   1.000
_cell.length_c   1.000
_cell.angle_alpha   90.00
_cell.angle_beta   90.00
_cell.angle_gamma   90.00
#
_symmetry.space_group_name_H-M   'P 1'
#
loop_
_entity.id
_entity.type
_entity.pdbx_description
1 polymer ?
#
loop_
_entity_poly.entity_id
_entity_poly.type
_entity_poly.pdbx_seq_one_letter_code
_entity_poly.pdbx_strand_id
1 'polypeptide(L)'
;RFERTPERAARIARMNALTPEMRRRAPPATISALMLDPHVDVRMWAAMRFSEIDRELSNAAFAGAREKVSPREALALIDHARTPPPAQPTLAQMSVDDLVARFSDACLREFWSRHCGRDGSGLDGELRNTIIGEIQSIAEELGRRGARERLLPLLDSPNITTRAEAARATIRIAPERAVKTLEAVSESKDSCELGGASMSLLYYEFEGIIPARKRPQN
;
A
#
# COMPACT_ATOMS: atom_id res chain seq x y z
N ARG A 1 -11.13 13.90 22.73
CA ARG A 1 -10.00 14.14 23.66
C ARG A 1 -10.12 13.10 24.75
N PHE A 2 -9.25 12.08 24.81
CA PHE A 2 -9.40 11.01 25.82
C PHE A 2 -9.26 11.58 27.23
N GLU A 3 -10.25 11.34 28.10
CA GLU A 3 -10.22 11.79 29.49
C GLU A 3 -9.03 11.16 30.23
N ARG A 4 -8.25 12.01 30.91
CA ARG A 4 -7.11 11.58 31.73
C ARG A 4 -7.62 11.25 33.12
N THR A 5 -8.13 10.03 33.31
CA THR A 5 -8.51 9.57 34.64
C THR A 5 -7.32 8.95 35.39
N PRO A 6 -7.30 9.00 36.74
CA PRO A 6 -6.27 8.33 37.55
C PRO A 6 -6.14 6.83 37.26
N GLU A 7 -7.26 6.14 37.00
CA GLU A 7 -7.29 4.69 36.71
C GLU A 7 -6.60 4.38 35.38
N ARG A 8 -6.74 5.25 34.39
CA ARG A 8 -6.03 5.12 33.10
C ARG A 8 -4.54 5.35 33.29
N ALA A 9 -4.15 6.36 34.06
CA ALA A 9 -2.74 6.63 34.35
C ALA A 9 -2.09 5.44 35.09
N ALA A 10 -2.77 4.87 36.08
CA ALA A 10 -2.30 3.70 36.81
C ALA A 10 -2.16 2.46 35.90
N ARG A 11 -3.11 2.24 34.96
CA ARG A 11 -2.99 1.17 33.95
C ARG A 11 -1.77 1.36 33.05
N ILE A 12 -1.54 2.57 32.53
CA ILE A 12 -0.38 2.88 31.69
C ILE A 12 0.93 2.68 32.48
N ALA A 13 0.99 3.14 33.74
CA ALA A 13 2.16 2.96 34.59
C ALA A 13 2.50 1.47 34.80
N ARG A 14 1.49 0.64 35.07
CA ARG A 14 1.67 -0.82 35.17
C ARG A 14 2.19 -1.43 33.86
N MET A 15 1.61 -1.06 32.71
CA MET A 15 2.09 -1.55 31.41
C MET A 15 3.54 -1.12 31.12
N ASN A 16 3.91 0.11 31.47
CA ASN A 16 5.28 0.60 31.32
C ASN A 16 6.27 -0.16 32.21
N ALA A 17 5.87 -0.51 33.45
CA ALA A 17 6.70 -1.29 34.36
C ALA A 17 6.90 -2.75 33.90
N LEU A 18 5.93 -3.34 33.19
CA LEU A 18 6.06 -4.69 32.63
C LEU A 18 7.06 -4.78 31.48
N THR A 19 7.21 -3.71 30.70
CA THR A 19 8.06 -3.71 29.49
C THR A 19 9.53 -4.13 29.77
N PRO A 20 10.27 -3.51 30.72
CA PRO A 20 11.65 -3.91 31.00
C PRO A 20 11.76 -5.33 31.57
N GLU A 21 10.77 -5.76 32.37
CA GLU A 21 10.75 -7.13 32.92
C GLU A 21 10.54 -8.18 31.83
N MET A 22 9.64 -7.92 30.89
CA MET A 22 9.43 -8.77 29.72
C MET A 22 10.69 -8.84 28.86
N ARG A 23 11.35 -7.72 28.58
CA ARG A 23 12.63 -7.73 27.83
C ARG A 23 13.69 -8.60 28.50
N ARG A 24 13.74 -8.59 29.83
CA ARG A 24 14.76 -9.32 30.60
C ARG A 24 14.47 -10.82 30.67
N ARG A 25 13.20 -11.22 30.75
CA ARG A 25 12.82 -12.58 31.19
C ARG A 25 12.02 -13.36 30.15
N ALA A 26 11.29 -12.71 29.27
CA ALA A 26 10.44 -13.40 28.30
C ALA A 26 11.28 -13.87 27.10
N PRO A 27 11.09 -15.12 26.65
CA PRO A 27 11.68 -15.58 25.39
C PRO A 27 11.25 -14.69 24.21
N PRO A 28 12.14 -14.43 23.23
CA PRO A 28 11.79 -13.64 22.05
C PRO A 28 10.52 -14.12 21.34
N ALA A 29 10.35 -15.44 21.19
CA ALA A 29 9.16 -16.03 20.58
C ALA A 29 7.85 -15.68 21.31
N THR A 30 7.87 -15.58 22.65
CA THR A 30 6.71 -15.15 23.43
C THR A 30 6.35 -13.69 23.16
N ILE A 31 7.36 -12.84 22.98
CA ILE A 31 7.14 -11.41 22.66
C ILE A 31 6.62 -11.27 21.22
N SER A 32 7.21 -11.97 20.25
CA SER A 32 6.72 -11.98 18.86
C SER A 32 5.27 -12.47 18.77
N ALA A 33 4.87 -13.45 19.58
CA ALA A 33 3.48 -13.93 19.62
C ALA A 33 2.48 -12.82 19.99
N LEU A 34 2.88 -11.83 20.81
CA LEU A 34 2.03 -10.68 21.15
C LEU A 34 1.82 -9.74 19.95
N MET A 35 2.78 -9.66 19.02
CA MET A 35 2.62 -8.90 17.78
C MET A 35 1.64 -9.58 16.79
N LEU A 36 1.32 -10.86 17.03
CA LEU A 36 0.33 -11.65 16.29
C LEU A 36 -1.02 -11.72 17.01
N ASP A 37 -1.20 -11.02 18.13
CA ASP A 37 -2.41 -11.10 18.93
C ASP A 37 -3.65 -10.64 18.13
N PRO A 38 -4.79 -11.36 18.23
CA PRO A 38 -6.01 -10.98 17.53
C PRO A 38 -6.50 -9.57 17.91
N HIS A 39 -6.21 -9.10 19.12
CA HIS A 39 -6.61 -7.79 19.59
C HIS A 39 -5.65 -6.69 19.12
N VAL A 40 -6.18 -5.69 18.42
CA VAL A 40 -5.38 -4.61 17.80
C VAL A 40 -4.52 -3.86 18.79
N ASP A 41 -5.07 -3.53 19.95
CA ASP A 41 -4.32 -2.78 20.96
C ASP A 41 -3.13 -3.57 21.53
N VAL A 42 -3.26 -4.90 21.66
CA VAL A 42 -2.18 -5.75 22.17
C VAL A 42 -1.04 -5.82 21.16
N ARG A 43 -1.35 -6.13 19.89
CA ARG A 43 -0.32 -6.18 18.84
C ARG A 43 0.36 -4.85 18.60
N MET A 44 -0.39 -3.75 18.62
CA MET A 44 0.15 -2.40 18.41
C MET A 44 1.03 -1.97 19.59
N TRP A 45 0.63 -2.29 20.82
CA TRP A 45 1.48 -2.06 21.98
C TRP A 45 2.76 -2.89 21.90
N ALA A 46 2.66 -4.18 21.58
CA ALA A 46 3.83 -5.05 21.47
C ALA A 46 4.80 -4.59 20.37
N ALA A 47 4.29 -4.31 19.16
CA ALA A 47 5.07 -3.78 18.05
C ALA A 47 5.77 -2.46 18.40
N MET A 48 5.09 -1.55 19.11
CA MET A 48 5.66 -0.28 19.53
C MET A 48 6.78 -0.43 20.58
N ARG A 49 6.65 -1.42 21.48
CA ARG A 49 7.55 -1.59 22.64
C ARG A 49 8.73 -2.53 22.37
N PHE A 50 8.58 -3.44 21.43
CA PHE A 50 9.53 -4.53 21.19
C PHE A 50 9.96 -4.63 19.74
N SER A 51 9.88 -3.54 18.97
CA SER A 51 10.30 -3.51 17.56
C SER A 51 11.76 -3.93 17.34
N GLU A 52 12.60 -3.80 18.37
CA GLU A 52 13.99 -4.25 18.33
C GLU A 52 14.16 -5.78 18.34
N ILE A 53 13.15 -6.51 18.81
CA ILE A 53 13.17 -7.98 18.87
C ILE A 53 12.81 -8.57 17.51
N ASP A 54 11.77 -8.02 16.89
CA ASP A 54 11.29 -8.46 15.59
C ASP A 54 10.74 -7.24 14.83
N ARG A 55 11.65 -6.52 14.16
CA ARG A 55 11.33 -5.28 13.43
C ARG A 55 10.34 -5.54 12.31
N GLU A 56 10.49 -6.68 11.65
CA GLU A 56 9.68 -7.05 10.51
C GLU A 56 8.24 -7.35 10.93
N LEU A 57 8.07 -8.18 11.96
CA LEU A 57 6.75 -8.49 12.49
C LEU A 57 6.08 -7.26 13.12
N SER A 58 6.86 -6.39 13.77
CA SER A 58 6.39 -5.10 14.23
C SER A 58 5.85 -4.26 13.06
N ASN A 59 6.60 -4.13 11.97
CA ASN A 59 6.14 -3.42 10.77
C ASN A 59 4.87 -4.04 10.18
N ALA A 60 4.80 -5.37 10.10
CA ALA A 60 3.61 -6.09 9.64
C ALA A 60 2.40 -5.86 10.55
N ALA A 61 2.58 -5.74 11.87
CA ALA A 61 1.51 -5.41 12.80
C ALA A 61 0.97 -3.98 12.60
N PHE A 62 1.86 -3.00 12.41
CA PHE A 62 1.46 -1.63 12.07
C PHE A 62 0.73 -1.55 10.72
N ALA A 63 1.30 -2.18 9.69
CA ALA A 63 0.72 -2.19 8.35
C ALA A 63 -0.63 -2.93 8.35
N GLY A 64 -0.71 -4.09 8.98
CA GLY A 64 -1.96 -4.85 9.11
C GLY A 64 -3.05 -4.09 9.87
N ALA A 65 -2.69 -3.34 10.91
CA ALA A 65 -3.66 -2.48 11.60
C ALA A 65 -4.19 -1.35 10.71
N ARG A 66 -3.33 -0.73 9.87
CA ARG A 66 -3.72 0.33 8.93
C ARG A 66 -4.58 -0.22 7.79
N GLU A 67 -4.15 -1.32 7.20
CA GLU A 67 -4.79 -1.96 6.03
C GLU A 67 -5.91 -2.94 6.41
N LYS A 68 -6.20 -3.08 7.71
CA LYS A 68 -7.24 -3.96 8.25
C LYS A 68 -7.06 -5.44 7.87
N VAL A 69 -5.82 -5.89 7.76
CA VAL A 69 -5.45 -7.30 7.56
C VAL A 69 -4.75 -7.85 8.79
N SER A 70 -4.64 -9.17 8.90
CA SER A 70 -3.88 -9.76 10.01
C SER A 70 -2.37 -9.46 9.86
N PRO A 71 -1.58 -9.42 10.94
CA PRO A 71 -0.13 -9.25 10.83
C PRO A 71 0.55 -10.36 10.00
N ARG A 72 0.02 -11.59 10.04
CA ARG A 72 0.52 -12.70 9.20
C ARG A 72 0.27 -12.46 7.72
N GLU A 73 -0.92 -11.97 7.40
CA GLU A 73 -1.29 -11.61 6.03
C GLU A 73 -0.48 -10.42 5.52
N ALA A 74 -0.31 -9.39 6.35
CA ALA A 74 0.58 -8.27 6.04
C ALA A 74 2.01 -8.76 5.79
N LEU A 75 2.54 -9.66 6.62
CA LEU A 75 3.88 -10.22 6.42
C LEU A 75 3.99 -10.94 5.07
N ALA A 76 3.02 -11.81 4.75
CA ALA A 76 2.98 -12.50 3.47
C ALA A 76 2.90 -11.53 2.28
N LEU A 77 2.13 -10.45 2.38
CA LEU A 77 2.02 -9.42 1.35
C LEU A 77 3.30 -8.59 1.21
N ILE A 78 4.01 -8.34 2.31
CA ILE A 78 5.32 -7.68 2.31
C ILE A 78 6.38 -8.58 1.66
N ASP A 79 6.39 -9.87 1.99
CA ASP A 79 7.29 -10.84 1.35
C ASP A 79 6.98 -10.99 -0.14
N HIS A 80 5.70 -10.99 -0.50
CA HIS A 80 5.28 -10.96 -1.90
C HIS A 80 5.78 -9.68 -2.61
N ALA A 81 5.64 -8.51 -1.97
CA ALA A 81 6.15 -7.25 -2.50
C ALA A 81 7.68 -7.21 -2.69
N ARG A 82 8.43 -8.03 -1.94
CA ARG A 82 9.89 -8.19 -2.13
C ARG A 82 10.26 -9.06 -3.31
N THR A 83 9.30 -9.79 -3.87
CA THR A 83 9.55 -10.66 -5.01
C THR A 83 9.66 -9.80 -6.28
N PRO A 84 10.80 -9.85 -6.99
CA PRO A 84 10.96 -9.09 -8.22
C PRO A 84 10.01 -9.60 -9.31
N PRO A 85 9.72 -8.78 -10.33
CA PRO A 85 8.97 -9.20 -11.51
C PRO A 85 9.50 -10.52 -12.09
N PRO A 86 8.64 -11.50 -12.43
CA PRO A 86 9.10 -12.71 -13.09
C PRO A 86 9.63 -12.40 -14.50
N ALA A 87 10.81 -12.91 -14.84
CA ALA A 87 11.41 -12.70 -16.16
C ALA A 87 10.68 -13.45 -17.30
N GLN A 88 9.97 -14.54 -16.96
CA GLN A 88 9.26 -15.39 -17.91
C GLN A 88 7.85 -15.75 -17.38
N PRO A 89 6.85 -15.93 -18.26
CA PRO A 89 6.89 -15.57 -19.68
C PRO A 89 7.13 -14.07 -19.88
N THR A 90 7.74 -13.69 -21.00
CA THR A 90 7.86 -12.27 -21.36
C THR A 90 6.47 -11.66 -21.57
N LEU A 91 6.33 -10.34 -21.40
CA LEU A 91 5.04 -9.66 -21.60
C LEU A 91 4.45 -9.94 -22.99
N ALA A 92 5.30 -10.03 -24.02
CA ALA A 92 4.90 -10.36 -25.39
C ALA A 92 4.29 -11.77 -25.55
N GLN A 93 4.65 -12.71 -24.69
CA GLN A 93 4.16 -14.09 -24.72
C GLN A 93 2.90 -14.31 -23.88
N MET A 94 2.63 -13.42 -22.93
CA MET A 94 1.45 -13.51 -22.04
C MET A 94 0.16 -13.27 -22.82
N SER A 95 -0.94 -13.92 -22.39
CA SER A 95 -2.27 -13.54 -22.87
C SER A 95 -2.66 -12.17 -22.33
N VAL A 96 -3.69 -11.54 -22.92
CA VAL A 96 -4.21 -10.26 -22.42
C VAL A 96 -4.72 -10.40 -20.97
N ASP A 97 -5.37 -11.51 -20.64
CA ASP A 97 -5.88 -11.73 -19.29
C ASP A 97 -4.74 -11.94 -18.27
N ASP A 98 -3.68 -12.64 -18.67
CA ASP A 98 -2.48 -12.78 -17.81
C ASP A 98 -1.79 -11.42 -17.60
N LEU A 99 -1.76 -10.55 -18.61
CA LEU A 99 -1.23 -9.19 -18.47
C LEU A 99 -2.06 -8.37 -17.46
N VAL A 100 -3.39 -8.47 -17.49
CA VAL A 100 -4.27 -7.78 -16.53
C VAL A 100 -4.08 -8.33 -15.11
N ALA A 101 -3.95 -9.64 -14.96
CA ALA A 101 -3.65 -10.26 -13.67
C ALA A 101 -2.30 -9.80 -13.12
N ARG A 102 -1.26 -9.79 -13.97
CA ARG A 102 0.09 -9.33 -13.62
C ARG A 102 0.14 -7.83 -13.32
N PHE A 103 -0.66 -7.03 -14.02
CA PHE A 103 -0.80 -5.60 -13.72
C PHE A 103 -1.35 -5.40 -12.30
N SER A 104 -2.41 -6.12 -11.94
CA SER A 104 -3.04 -6.04 -10.63
C SER A 104 -2.09 -6.51 -9.51
N ASP A 105 -1.36 -7.59 -9.77
CA ASP A 105 -0.32 -8.11 -8.88
C ASP A 105 0.81 -7.10 -8.65
N ALA A 106 1.35 -6.51 -9.73
CA ALA A 106 2.40 -5.51 -9.65
C ALA A 106 1.95 -4.27 -8.88
N CYS A 107 0.71 -3.81 -9.07
CA CYS A 107 0.13 -2.71 -8.29
C CYS A 107 -0.02 -3.07 -6.80
N LEU A 108 -0.37 -4.31 -6.47
CA LEU A 108 -0.44 -4.78 -5.09
C LEU A 108 0.96 -4.82 -4.45
N ARG A 109 1.97 -5.31 -5.18
CA ARG A 109 3.37 -5.29 -4.72
C ARG A 109 3.88 -3.87 -4.54
N GLU A 110 3.55 -2.95 -5.45
CA GLU A 110 3.90 -1.54 -5.34
C GLU A 110 3.28 -0.92 -4.08
N PHE A 111 1.98 -1.16 -3.86
CA PHE A 111 1.27 -0.69 -2.68
C PHE A 111 1.98 -1.15 -1.39
N TRP A 112 2.20 -2.45 -1.25
CA TRP A 112 2.85 -3.01 -0.06
C TRP A 112 4.31 -2.59 0.06
N SER A 113 5.00 -2.31 -1.04
CA SER A 113 6.37 -1.77 -1.03
C SER A 113 6.45 -0.38 -0.37
N ARG A 114 5.36 0.39 -0.34
CA ARG A 114 5.29 1.70 0.33
C ARG A 114 4.74 1.58 1.76
N HIS A 115 3.89 0.58 1.98
CA HIS A 115 3.11 0.45 3.20
C HIS A 115 3.76 -0.47 4.25
N CYS A 116 4.89 -1.12 3.94
CA CYS A 116 5.60 -2.03 4.83
C CYS A 116 6.55 -1.35 5.83
N GLY A 117 6.05 -0.49 6.73
CA GLY A 117 6.93 0.14 7.72
C GLY A 117 6.21 1.02 8.72
N ARG A 118 6.73 1.06 9.96
CA ARG A 118 6.23 1.95 11.02
C ARG A 118 6.30 3.44 10.64
N ASP A 119 7.34 3.83 9.90
CA ASP A 119 7.61 5.20 9.46
C ASP A 119 7.23 5.45 7.99
N GLY A 120 6.69 4.44 7.30
CA GLY A 120 6.45 4.52 5.86
C GLY A 120 7.72 4.60 5.02
N SER A 121 8.88 4.22 5.55
CA SER A 121 10.15 4.18 4.78
C SER A 121 10.10 3.23 3.57
N GLY A 122 9.14 2.30 3.55
CA GLY A 122 8.93 1.36 2.46
C GLY A 122 10.04 0.33 2.32
N LEU A 123 9.97 -0.48 1.26
CA LEU A 123 11.03 -1.36 0.79
C LEU A 123 12.13 -0.55 0.10
N ASP A 124 13.19 -1.28 -0.25
CA ASP A 124 14.28 -0.82 -1.08
C ASP A 124 13.79 -0.02 -2.32
N GLY A 125 14.45 1.11 -2.56
CA GLY A 125 14.08 2.05 -3.61
C GLY A 125 14.29 1.49 -5.01
N GLU A 126 15.31 0.66 -5.22
CA GLU A 126 15.60 0.04 -6.51
C GLU A 126 14.51 -0.97 -6.87
N LEU A 127 14.17 -1.87 -5.94
CA LEU A 127 13.07 -2.81 -6.11
C LEU A 127 11.75 -2.10 -6.44
N ARG A 128 11.43 -1.03 -5.72
CA ARG A 128 10.21 -0.25 -5.99
C ARG A 128 10.22 0.34 -7.41
N ASN A 129 11.35 0.88 -7.86
CA ASN A 129 11.50 1.40 -9.22
C ASN A 129 11.34 0.27 -10.26
N THR A 130 11.85 -0.93 -9.98
CA THR A 130 11.66 -2.11 -10.82
C THR A 130 10.18 -2.50 -10.94
N ILE A 131 9.42 -2.50 -9.83
CA ILE A 131 7.98 -2.78 -9.85
C ILE A 131 7.21 -1.70 -10.64
N ILE A 132 7.53 -0.42 -10.43
CA ILE A 132 6.92 0.69 -11.19
C ILE A 132 7.20 0.54 -12.70
N GLY A 133 8.43 0.19 -13.07
CA GLY A 133 8.80 -0.07 -14.47
C GLY A 133 8.03 -1.26 -15.07
N GLU A 134 7.76 -2.30 -14.28
CA GLU A 134 6.91 -3.42 -14.69
C GLU A 134 5.46 -2.97 -14.96
N ILE A 135 4.85 -2.19 -14.06
CA ILE A 135 3.48 -1.66 -14.23
C ILE A 135 3.38 -0.88 -15.54
N GLN A 136 4.34 0.01 -15.79
CA GLN A 136 4.42 0.81 -17.02
C GLN A 136 4.56 -0.08 -18.27
N SER A 137 5.49 -1.04 -18.24
CA SER A 137 5.73 -1.96 -19.35
C SER A 137 4.49 -2.80 -19.70
N ILE A 138 3.73 -3.23 -18.69
CA ILE A 138 2.47 -3.97 -18.90
C ILE A 138 1.40 -3.07 -19.54
N ALA A 139 1.23 -1.85 -19.05
CA ALA A 139 0.26 -0.89 -19.63
C ALA A 139 0.63 -0.48 -21.07
N GLU A 140 1.92 -0.42 -21.39
CA GLU A 140 2.42 -0.21 -22.74
C GLU A 140 2.17 -1.41 -23.65
N GLU A 141 2.42 -2.63 -23.19
CA GLU A 141 2.12 -3.86 -23.91
C GLU A 141 0.62 -3.97 -24.23
N LEU A 142 -0.24 -3.75 -23.24
CA LEU A 142 -1.69 -3.70 -23.43
C LEU A 142 -2.08 -2.59 -24.42
N GLY A 143 -1.37 -1.46 -24.41
CA GLY A 143 -1.54 -0.37 -25.38
C GLY A 143 -1.18 -0.79 -26.80
N ARG A 144 -0.03 -1.43 -26.99
CA ARG A 144 0.44 -1.94 -28.29
C ARG A 144 -0.51 -2.97 -28.88
N ARG A 145 -1.21 -3.73 -28.04
CA ARG A 145 -2.25 -4.70 -28.44
C ARG A 145 -3.64 -4.11 -28.65
N GLY A 146 -3.84 -2.82 -28.36
CA GLY A 146 -5.17 -2.21 -28.39
C GLY A 146 -6.14 -2.80 -27.37
N ALA A 147 -5.63 -3.25 -26.21
CA ALA A 147 -6.39 -3.96 -25.18
C ALA A 147 -6.42 -3.22 -23.83
N ARG A 148 -6.14 -1.91 -23.81
CA ARG A 148 -6.12 -1.11 -22.58
C ARG A 148 -7.49 -1.01 -21.91
N GLU A 149 -8.60 -1.16 -22.64
CA GLU A 149 -9.94 -1.17 -22.06
C GLU A 149 -10.14 -2.32 -21.05
N ARG A 150 -9.31 -3.37 -21.12
CA ARG A 150 -9.31 -4.48 -20.16
C ARG A 150 -8.90 -4.06 -18.74
N LEU A 151 -8.29 -2.88 -18.57
CA LEU A 151 -7.98 -2.31 -17.26
C LEU A 151 -9.13 -1.50 -16.65
N LEU A 152 -10.19 -1.18 -17.42
CA LEU A 152 -11.33 -0.39 -16.91
C LEU A 152 -12.04 -1.00 -15.69
N PRO A 153 -12.20 -2.34 -15.57
CA PRO A 153 -12.76 -2.92 -14.35
C PRO A 153 -11.92 -2.65 -13.09
N LEU A 154 -10.61 -2.43 -13.24
CA LEU A 154 -9.71 -2.20 -12.11
C LEU A 154 -9.84 -0.80 -11.49
N LEU A 155 -10.59 0.11 -12.13
CA LEU A 155 -10.95 1.41 -11.55
C LEU A 155 -11.78 1.28 -10.26
N ASP A 156 -12.39 0.11 -10.06
CA ASP A 156 -13.17 -0.23 -8.85
C ASP A 156 -12.41 -1.17 -7.90
N SER A 157 -11.10 -1.39 -8.13
CA SER A 157 -10.28 -2.25 -7.26
C SER A 157 -10.28 -1.78 -5.80
N PRO A 158 -10.31 -2.70 -4.81
CA PRO A 158 -10.16 -2.32 -3.41
C PRO A 158 -8.76 -1.74 -3.10
N ASN A 159 -7.76 -2.10 -3.91
CA ASN A 159 -6.40 -1.59 -3.76
C ASN A 159 -6.27 -0.21 -4.44
N ILE A 160 -5.86 0.80 -3.67
CA ILE A 160 -5.82 2.19 -4.13
C ILE A 160 -4.79 2.44 -5.25
N THR A 161 -3.61 1.83 -5.16
CA THR A 161 -2.58 1.90 -6.20
C THR A 161 -3.10 1.30 -7.51
N THR A 162 -3.77 0.14 -7.45
CA THR A 162 -4.39 -0.48 -8.63
C THR A 162 -5.38 0.46 -9.31
N ARG A 163 -6.23 1.14 -8.53
CA ARG A 163 -7.18 2.13 -9.07
C ARG A 163 -6.46 3.31 -9.73
N ALA A 164 -5.44 3.85 -9.06
CA ALA A 164 -4.68 4.99 -9.56
C ALA A 164 -3.96 4.65 -10.86
N GLU A 165 -3.24 3.53 -10.91
CA GLU A 165 -2.51 3.10 -12.10
C GLU A 165 -3.43 2.70 -13.25
N ALA A 166 -4.54 2.00 -12.97
CA ALA A 166 -5.55 1.72 -13.99
C ALA A 166 -6.11 3.01 -14.59
N ALA A 167 -6.42 4.02 -13.75
CA ALA A 167 -6.94 5.30 -14.22
C ALA A 167 -5.94 6.03 -15.11
N ARG A 168 -4.66 6.09 -14.73
CA ARG A 168 -3.58 6.65 -15.57
C ARG A 168 -3.47 5.93 -16.91
N ALA A 169 -3.51 4.60 -16.90
CA ALA A 169 -3.39 3.77 -18.10
C ALA A 169 -4.59 3.92 -19.06
N THR A 170 -5.80 4.17 -18.52
CA THR A 170 -7.04 4.25 -19.33
C THR A 170 -7.53 5.68 -19.60
N ILE A 171 -6.83 6.72 -19.13
CA ILE A 171 -7.29 8.13 -19.22
C ILE A 171 -7.65 8.56 -20.66
N ARG A 172 -6.92 8.07 -21.67
CA ARG A 172 -7.17 8.41 -23.09
C ARG A 172 -8.36 7.66 -23.71
N ILE A 173 -8.86 6.62 -23.05
CA ILE A 173 -9.94 5.76 -23.56
C ILE A 173 -11.25 6.04 -22.82
N ALA A 174 -11.18 6.25 -21.51
CA ALA A 174 -12.34 6.57 -20.67
C ALA A 174 -12.02 7.75 -19.73
N PRO A 175 -11.79 8.96 -20.27
CA PRO A 175 -11.30 10.11 -19.51
C PRO A 175 -12.19 10.46 -18.33
N GLU A 176 -13.50 10.51 -18.50
CA GLU A 176 -14.44 10.87 -17.43
C GLU A 176 -14.33 9.94 -16.21
N ARG A 177 -14.33 8.62 -16.46
CA ARG A 177 -14.25 7.62 -15.38
C ARG A 177 -12.87 7.62 -14.73
N ALA A 178 -11.80 7.73 -15.52
CA ALA A 178 -10.44 7.78 -15.00
C ALA A 178 -10.17 9.05 -14.18
N VAL A 179 -10.66 10.22 -14.61
CA VAL A 179 -10.59 11.47 -13.83
C VAL A 179 -11.28 11.31 -12.50
N LYS A 180 -12.54 10.83 -12.50
CA LYS A 180 -13.29 10.61 -11.27
C LYS A 180 -12.57 9.65 -10.31
N THR A 181 -11.94 8.60 -10.83
CA THR A 181 -11.13 7.68 -10.02
C THR A 181 -9.89 8.38 -9.44
N LEU A 182 -9.14 9.15 -10.24
CA LEU A 182 -7.97 9.89 -9.76
C LEU A 182 -8.34 10.98 -8.74
N GLU A 183 -9.49 11.64 -8.91
CA GLU A 183 -10.01 12.60 -7.93
C GLU A 183 -10.30 11.91 -6.60
N ALA A 184 -11.02 10.78 -6.63
CA ALA A 184 -11.28 9.99 -5.43
C ALA A 184 -9.99 9.48 -4.75
N VAL A 185 -8.95 9.16 -5.52
CA VAL A 185 -7.62 8.81 -4.99
C VAL A 185 -6.93 10.04 -4.38
N SER A 186 -7.03 11.21 -5.03
CA SER A 186 -6.46 12.47 -4.52
C SER A 186 -7.14 12.98 -3.26
N GLU A 187 -8.38 12.58 -3.01
CA GLU A 187 -9.12 12.88 -1.78
C GLU A 187 -8.91 11.81 -0.70
N SER A 188 -8.20 10.73 -1.02
CA SER A 188 -7.89 9.69 -0.03
C SER A 188 -6.92 10.21 1.02
N LYS A 189 -6.92 9.58 2.19
CA LYS A 189 -5.93 9.87 3.26
C LYS A 189 -4.59 9.15 3.03
N ASP A 190 -4.42 8.51 1.88
CA ASP A 190 -3.17 7.87 1.49
C ASP A 190 -2.22 8.92 0.92
N SER A 191 -1.22 9.30 1.71
CA SER A 191 -0.28 10.37 1.32
C SER A 191 0.54 10.03 0.07
N CYS A 192 0.79 8.75 -0.20
CA CYS A 192 1.59 8.32 -1.34
C CYS A 192 0.78 8.46 -2.64
N GLU A 193 -0.44 7.94 -2.65
CA GLU A 193 -1.28 7.99 -3.85
C GLU A 193 -1.89 9.37 -4.10
N LEU A 194 -2.19 10.13 -3.04
CA LEU A 194 -2.75 11.48 -3.16
C LEU A 194 -1.86 12.40 -4.01
N GLY A 195 -0.56 12.43 -3.71
CA GLY A 195 0.41 13.27 -4.43
C GLY A 195 0.53 12.86 -5.90
N GLY A 196 0.63 11.56 -6.14
CA GLY A 196 0.71 11.00 -7.50
C GLY A 196 -0.54 11.31 -8.33
N ALA A 197 -1.74 11.07 -7.79
CA ALA A 197 -2.98 11.32 -8.49
C ALA A 197 -3.20 12.82 -8.79
N SER A 198 -2.91 13.69 -7.81
CA SER A 198 -3.01 15.15 -7.99
C SER A 198 -2.10 15.65 -9.11
N MET A 199 -0.85 15.17 -9.15
CA MET A 199 0.10 15.51 -10.20
C MET A 199 -0.31 14.96 -11.57
N SER A 200 -0.84 13.73 -11.63
CA SER A 200 -1.36 13.16 -12.88
C SER A 200 -2.49 14.01 -13.47
N LEU A 201 -3.44 14.43 -12.63
CA LEU A 201 -4.55 15.28 -13.09
C LEU A 201 -4.05 16.62 -13.63
N LEU A 202 -3.11 17.28 -12.93
CA LEU A 202 -2.50 18.53 -13.42
C LEU A 202 -1.79 18.33 -14.76
N TYR A 203 -1.05 17.23 -14.91
CA TYR A 203 -0.36 16.89 -16.15
C TYR A 203 -1.35 16.67 -17.31
N TYR A 204 -2.43 15.92 -17.08
CA TYR A 204 -3.44 15.66 -18.12
C TYR A 204 -4.24 16.91 -18.52
N GLU A 205 -4.44 17.86 -17.61
CA GLU A 205 -4.99 19.18 -17.94
C GLU A 205 -4.03 19.97 -18.84
N PHE A 206 -2.74 19.98 -18.49
CA PHE A 206 -1.70 20.70 -19.25
C PHE A 206 -1.54 20.15 -20.68
N GLU A 207 -1.58 18.83 -20.83
CA GLU A 207 -1.51 18.14 -22.13
C GLU A 207 -2.82 18.22 -22.94
N GLY A 208 -3.88 18.81 -22.38
CA GLY A 208 -5.19 18.88 -23.03
C GLY A 208 -5.88 17.51 -23.19
N ILE A 209 -5.45 16.50 -22.44
CA ILE A 209 -6.09 15.16 -22.42
C ILE A 209 -7.43 15.24 -21.69
N ILE A 210 -7.52 16.08 -20.66
CA ILE A 210 -8.75 16.36 -19.93
C ILE A 210 -8.98 17.88 -19.86
N PRO A 211 -10.24 18.34 -19.74
CA PRO A 211 -10.53 19.75 -19.54
C PRO A 211 -9.91 20.29 -18.24
N ALA A 212 -9.56 21.58 -18.22
CA ALA A 212 -9.11 22.25 -17.02
C ALA A 212 -10.16 22.15 -15.90
N ARG A 213 -9.77 21.63 -14.73
CA ARG A 213 -10.68 21.50 -13.59
C ARG A 213 -10.82 22.83 -12.85
N LYS A 214 -12.00 23.07 -12.28
CA LYS A 214 -12.22 24.22 -11.40
C LYS A 214 -11.47 23.99 -10.10
N ARG A 215 -10.43 24.78 -9.84
CA ARG A 215 -9.70 24.72 -8.58
C ARG A 215 -10.61 25.20 -7.44
N PRO A 216 -10.65 24.50 -6.29
CA PRO A 216 -11.32 25.04 -5.12
C PRO A 216 -10.66 26.38 -4.77
N GLN A 217 -11.47 27.44 -4.68
CA GLN A 217 -11.03 28.72 -4.15
C GLN A 217 -10.80 28.51 -2.66
N ASN A 218 -9.53 28.39 -2.25
CA ASN A 218 -9.14 28.39 -0.85
C ASN A 218 -9.16 29.80 -0.27
#